data_AF-A0A2E0V306-F1
#
_entry.id   AF-A0A2E0V306-F1
#
_cell.length_a   1.000
_cell.length_b   1.000
_cell.length_c   1.000
_cell.angle_alpha   90.00
_cell.angle_beta   90.00
_cell.angle_gamma   90.00
#
_symmetry.space_group_name_H-M   'P 1'
#
loop_
_entity.id
_entity.type
_entity.pdbx_description
1 polymer ?
#
loop_
_entity_poly.entity_id
_entity_poly.type
_entity_poly.pdbx_seq_one_letter_code
_entity_poly.pdbx_strand_id
1 'polypeptide(L)'
;MRAAFLVLLFQLPLFPLEAEVYVGPDPFAALFPRDKLPIDTDTMRELSRHLTSVSRREIEGDPSQMRASAQLLAIAIRLDPANRAALEIDKALREGKPVEPFDDDINGPLRQAWGIAEWLVDPGSGEGGKLLGHQIIDALAVVNPRNPLSKLRDPEGEAERWKNVVSPLAAYRQSPKPAKAPEPPAPEPPPVERPPILLREASTQTPLFLYDQDLRRHLRIAPLQLRIEELAQPDLLTFALQPDVTSPDIDAARGEVRKLLEKNWPHLPVQQIAHIATGTERYATKNEQAISGPAALLMHSALTGRKLRPDVIFVGELAPGGNLTRPRQSWDYLRLLRVKGKGRLLVPPDFQPELRAMIALSDPAFFLRWEVLIVSSIDVALSLASEDGDPEGLAATSLLYEELRKVGESKDVGQLCVNAKVRERLNEIVSKAPFHYSARMLLIQGDAARRPTRVDREVAARILRSAIEPLSGISRSPLSQLTSKRLITSGEASGAEIERFAKFISPKDGDLVKEAREITQLAETLGRGKRDGDLREGILYYRKVPLPSYHQSLQTKFAAFLRKLSPFTRETIRDPATPAEPANTGKTP
;
A
#
# COMPACT_ATOMS: atom_id res chain seq x y z
N MET A 1 -77.53 1.70 -29.01
CA MET A 1 -77.50 1.71 -30.49
C MET A 1 -76.49 2.78 -30.89
N ARG A 2 -75.37 2.39 -31.54
CA ARG A 2 -74.32 3.23 -32.17
C ARG A 2 -73.47 4.09 -31.21
N ALA A 3 -72.15 4.20 -31.31
CA ALA A 3 -71.14 3.62 -32.21
C ALA A 3 -69.78 3.67 -31.49
N ALA A 4 -69.02 2.58 -31.56
CA ALA A 4 -67.60 2.58 -31.24
C ALA A 4 -66.84 3.00 -32.50
N PHE A 5 -66.11 4.12 -32.42
CA PHE A 5 -65.19 4.56 -33.47
C PHE A 5 -63.76 4.35 -32.99
N LEU A 6 -63.02 3.57 -33.79
CA LEU A 6 -61.56 3.46 -33.75
C LEU A 6 -60.93 4.87 -33.79
N VAL A 7 -59.92 5.10 -32.95
CA VAL A 7 -58.83 6.02 -33.26
C VAL A 7 -57.52 5.26 -33.12
N LEU A 8 -56.93 4.99 -34.29
CA LEU A 8 -55.53 4.60 -34.47
C LEU A 8 -54.64 5.64 -33.78
N LEU A 9 -53.91 5.23 -32.75
CA LEU A 9 -52.79 6.01 -32.23
C LEU A 9 -51.59 5.78 -33.16
N PHE A 10 -51.30 6.79 -33.99
CA PHE A 10 -50.07 6.90 -34.75
C PHE A 10 -48.89 6.87 -33.79
N GLN A 11 -48.17 5.75 -33.74
CA GLN A 11 -46.80 5.74 -33.22
C GLN A 11 -45.91 6.42 -34.26
N LEU A 12 -45.63 7.71 -34.04
CA LEU A 12 -44.44 8.34 -34.62
C LEU A 12 -43.22 7.63 -34.03
N PRO A 13 -42.29 7.10 -34.84
CA PRO A 13 -41.04 6.60 -34.31
C PRO A 13 -40.31 7.78 -33.66
N LEU A 14 -40.04 7.68 -32.35
CA LEU A 14 -39.03 8.50 -31.71
C LEU A 14 -37.71 8.23 -32.44
N PHE A 15 -37.20 9.23 -33.15
CA PHE A 15 -35.82 9.22 -33.60
C PHE A 15 -34.92 9.21 -32.36
N PRO A 16 -33.97 8.25 -32.24
CA PRO A 16 -33.00 8.28 -31.15
C PRO A 16 -32.12 9.52 -31.31
N LEU A 17 -32.01 10.32 -30.24
CA LEU A 17 -31.08 11.43 -30.12
C LEU A 17 -29.64 10.90 -30.27
N GLU A 18 -28.85 11.55 -31.13
CA GLU A 18 -27.44 11.21 -31.40
C GLU A 18 -26.62 11.33 -30.11
N ALA A 19 -25.77 10.34 -29.82
CA ALA A 19 -24.86 10.38 -28.67
C ALA A 19 -23.54 11.07 -29.08
N GLU A 20 -23.02 11.93 -28.20
CA GLU A 20 -21.92 12.83 -28.52
C GLU A 20 -20.59 12.33 -27.95
N VAL A 21 -19.51 12.52 -28.72
CA VAL A 21 -18.17 12.04 -28.34
C VAL A 21 -17.16 13.17 -28.51
N TYR A 22 -16.41 13.45 -27.45
CA TYR A 22 -15.29 14.37 -27.49
C TYR A 22 -14.08 13.74 -28.21
N VAL A 23 -13.50 14.48 -29.16
CA VAL A 23 -12.26 14.10 -29.84
C VAL A 23 -11.19 15.16 -29.53
N GLY A 24 -10.15 14.81 -28.79
CA GLY A 24 -9.09 15.76 -28.43
C GLY A 24 -8.14 16.11 -29.59
N PRO A 25 -7.40 17.22 -29.52
CA PRO A 25 -6.47 17.64 -30.59
C PRO A 25 -5.24 16.74 -30.71
N ASP A 26 -4.67 16.57 -31.91
CA ASP A 26 -3.37 15.89 -32.06
C ASP A 26 -2.29 16.71 -31.34
N PRO A 27 -1.54 16.16 -30.36
CA PRO A 27 -0.50 16.92 -29.64
C PRO A 27 0.79 17.14 -30.45
N PHE A 28 1.03 16.38 -31.53
CA PHE A 28 2.27 16.42 -32.30
C PHE A 28 2.15 17.26 -33.58
N ALA A 29 0.94 17.54 -34.05
CA ALA A 29 0.72 18.37 -35.23
C ALA A 29 1.07 19.85 -34.96
N ALA A 30 1.82 20.47 -35.86
CA ALA A 30 2.13 21.90 -35.77
C ALA A 30 0.88 22.75 -36.06
N LEU A 31 0.59 23.74 -35.22
CA LEU A 31 -0.58 24.64 -35.38
C LEU A 31 -0.16 26.07 -35.76
N PHE A 32 0.88 26.60 -35.10
CA PHE A 32 1.53 27.87 -35.43
C PHE A 32 2.97 27.88 -34.87
N PRO A 33 3.89 28.62 -35.50
CA PRO A 33 5.26 28.80 -35.00
C PRO A 33 5.28 29.77 -33.80
N ARG A 34 5.46 29.23 -32.59
CA ARG A 34 5.43 30.01 -31.33
C ARG A 34 6.46 31.14 -31.29
N ASP A 35 7.64 30.92 -31.89
CA ASP A 35 8.75 31.86 -31.98
C ASP A 35 8.48 33.07 -32.89
N LYS A 36 7.44 33.01 -33.73
CA LYS A 36 7.07 34.07 -34.68
C LYS A 36 5.81 34.84 -34.29
N LEU A 37 5.32 34.62 -33.07
CA LEU A 37 4.15 35.33 -32.58
C LEU A 37 4.53 36.75 -32.14
N PRO A 38 3.69 37.76 -32.43
CA PRO A 38 3.95 39.16 -32.04
C PRO A 38 3.62 39.46 -30.57
N ILE A 39 3.45 38.43 -29.71
CA ILE A 39 3.18 38.57 -28.27
C ILE A 39 4.34 38.00 -27.47
N ASP A 40 4.63 38.56 -26.30
CA ASP A 40 5.67 38.07 -25.41
C ASP A 40 5.23 36.78 -24.66
N THR A 41 6.18 36.15 -23.98
CA THR A 41 5.96 34.86 -23.31
C THR A 41 4.96 34.94 -22.15
N ASP A 42 4.87 36.07 -21.46
CA ASP A 42 3.91 36.23 -20.36
C ASP A 42 2.50 36.40 -20.92
N THR A 43 2.34 37.18 -21.99
CA THR A 43 1.06 37.28 -22.73
C THR A 43 0.62 35.91 -23.29
N MET A 44 1.54 35.09 -23.81
CA MET A 44 1.22 33.71 -24.23
C MET A 44 0.72 32.85 -23.07
N ARG A 45 1.35 32.97 -21.90
CA ARG A 45 0.98 32.22 -20.70
C ARG A 45 -0.39 32.64 -20.17
N GLU A 46 -0.66 33.94 -20.14
CA GLU A 46 -1.97 34.49 -19.74
C GLU A 46 -3.08 34.04 -20.70
N LEU A 47 -2.85 34.17 -22.01
CA LEU A 47 -3.78 33.70 -23.03
C LEU A 47 -4.04 32.19 -22.89
N SER A 48 -3.00 31.37 -22.68
CA SER A 48 -3.14 29.94 -22.45
C SER A 48 -4.06 29.63 -21.25
N ARG A 49 -3.90 30.34 -20.12
CA ARG A 49 -4.78 30.19 -18.95
C ARG A 49 -6.21 30.61 -19.25
N HIS A 50 -6.42 31.75 -19.92
CA HIS A 50 -7.76 32.21 -20.28
C HIS A 50 -8.48 31.20 -21.17
N LEU A 51 -7.84 30.69 -22.22
CA LEU A 51 -8.42 29.67 -23.10
C LEU A 51 -8.71 28.35 -22.36
N THR A 52 -7.85 27.98 -21.40
CA THR A 52 -8.07 26.82 -20.52
C THR A 52 -9.34 27.02 -19.67
N SER A 53 -9.51 28.17 -19.04
CA SER A 53 -10.73 28.49 -18.28
C SER A 53 -11.98 28.45 -19.17
N VAL A 54 -11.93 29.03 -20.36
CA VAL A 54 -13.06 29.03 -21.32
C VAL A 54 -13.42 27.62 -21.80
N SER A 55 -12.44 26.71 -21.88
CA SER A 55 -12.68 25.32 -22.26
C SER A 55 -13.51 24.52 -21.23
N ARG A 56 -13.48 24.94 -19.95
CA ARG A 56 -14.21 24.33 -18.81
C ARG A 56 -15.63 24.86 -18.61
N ARG A 57 -16.15 25.66 -19.56
CA ARG A 57 -17.55 26.10 -19.50
C ARG A 57 -18.49 24.90 -19.52
N GLU A 58 -19.70 25.08 -19.02
CA GLU A 58 -20.75 24.07 -19.14
C GLU A 58 -21.09 23.87 -20.62
N ILE A 59 -21.10 22.61 -21.07
CA ILE A 59 -21.36 22.22 -22.45
C ILE A 59 -22.57 21.28 -22.39
N GLU A 60 -23.73 21.72 -22.89
CA GLU A 60 -25.01 20.99 -22.83
C GLU A 60 -25.09 19.78 -23.78
N GLY A 61 -23.97 19.15 -24.11
CA GLY A 61 -23.90 18.21 -25.21
C GLY A 61 -24.24 18.91 -26.52
N ASP A 62 -23.32 19.74 -27.02
CA ASP A 62 -23.38 20.21 -28.41
C ASP A 62 -22.03 19.86 -29.08
N PRO A 63 -22.03 19.12 -30.20
CA PRO A 63 -20.80 18.74 -30.91
C PRO A 63 -19.97 19.95 -31.35
N SER A 64 -20.64 21.08 -31.62
CA SER A 64 -19.96 22.32 -31.97
C SER A 64 -19.22 22.91 -30.77
N GLN A 65 -19.82 22.85 -29.58
CA GLN A 65 -19.21 23.29 -28.32
C GLN A 65 -18.07 22.36 -27.91
N MET A 66 -18.21 21.04 -28.08
CA MET A 66 -17.13 20.09 -27.81
C MET A 66 -15.92 20.32 -28.72
N ARG A 67 -16.16 20.54 -30.01
CA ARG A 67 -15.09 20.88 -30.96
C ARG A 67 -14.44 22.21 -30.62
N ALA A 68 -15.21 23.22 -30.22
CA ALA A 68 -14.65 24.49 -29.77
C ALA A 68 -13.75 24.31 -28.54
N SER A 69 -14.11 23.43 -27.58
CA SER A 69 -13.23 23.11 -26.45
C SER A 69 -11.94 22.44 -26.90
N ALA A 70 -11.96 21.51 -27.86
CA ALA A 70 -10.76 20.92 -28.43
C ALA A 70 -9.85 21.97 -29.10
N GLN A 71 -10.43 22.93 -29.83
CA GLN A 71 -9.70 24.06 -30.42
C GLN A 71 -9.03 24.95 -29.36
N LEU A 72 -9.76 25.32 -28.31
CA LEU A 72 -9.23 26.14 -27.21
C LEU A 72 -8.04 25.45 -26.51
N LEU A 73 -8.18 24.16 -26.20
CA LEU A 73 -7.13 23.36 -25.56
C LEU A 73 -5.92 23.18 -26.49
N ALA A 74 -6.14 22.98 -27.79
CA ALA A 74 -5.07 22.87 -28.77
C ALA A 74 -4.18 24.12 -28.81
N ILE A 75 -4.79 25.31 -28.73
CA ILE A 75 -4.07 26.58 -28.67
C ILE A 75 -3.39 26.75 -27.31
N ALA A 76 -4.11 26.52 -26.21
CA ALA A 76 -3.60 26.70 -24.85
C ALA A 76 -2.32 25.88 -24.60
N ILE A 77 -2.33 24.59 -24.98
CA ILE A 77 -1.20 23.67 -24.81
C ILE A 77 0.03 24.12 -25.63
N ARG A 78 -0.18 24.75 -26.80
CA ARG A 78 0.91 25.19 -27.68
C ARG A 78 1.49 26.54 -27.29
N LEU A 79 0.66 27.44 -26.76
CA LEU A 79 1.11 28.71 -26.21
C LEU A 79 1.94 28.53 -24.93
N ASP A 80 1.52 27.62 -24.05
CA ASP A 80 2.25 27.27 -22.85
C ASP A 80 2.23 25.74 -22.60
N PRO A 81 3.25 25.01 -23.10
CA PRO A 81 3.38 23.57 -22.85
C PRO A 81 3.52 23.19 -21.36
N ALA A 82 3.82 24.16 -20.48
CA ALA A 82 3.88 23.94 -19.03
C ALA A 82 2.49 24.06 -18.35
N ASN A 83 1.44 24.44 -19.09
CA ASN A 83 0.08 24.53 -18.57
C ASN A 83 -0.53 23.13 -18.35
N ARG A 84 -0.23 22.55 -17.18
CA ARG A 84 -0.73 21.21 -16.78
C ARG A 84 -2.24 21.12 -16.77
N ALA A 85 -2.95 22.20 -16.41
CA ALA A 85 -4.40 22.19 -16.36
C ALA A 85 -5.01 21.91 -17.74
N ALA A 86 -4.50 22.53 -18.81
CA ALA A 86 -4.98 22.27 -20.18
C ALA A 86 -4.77 20.81 -20.60
N LEU A 87 -3.61 20.22 -20.26
CA LEU A 87 -3.30 18.81 -20.57
C LEU A 87 -4.19 17.83 -19.80
N GLU A 88 -4.46 18.11 -18.52
CA GLU A 88 -5.32 17.27 -17.68
C GLU A 88 -6.79 17.34 -18.13
N ILE A 89 -7.27 18.51 -18.54
CA ILE A 89 -8.63 18.69 -19.07
C ILE A 89 -8.79 17.93 -20.39
N ASP A 90 -7.88 18.08 -21.35
CA ASP A 90 -7.93 17.32 -22.61
C ASP A 90 -7.94 15.82 -22.35
N LYS A 91 -7.07 15.34 -21.45
CA LYS A 91 -7.02 13.92 -21.05
C LYS A 91 -8.35 13.45 -20.44
N ALA A 92 -8.92 14.21 -19.51
CA ALA A 92 -10.18 13.86 -18.86
C ALA A 92 -11.34 13.79 -19.87
N LEU A 93 -11.43 14.75 -20.79
CA LEU A 93 -12.47 14.77 -21.83
C LEU A 93 -12.34 13.59 -22.80
N ARG A 94 -11.11 13.19 -23.18
CA ARG A 94 -10.88 11.98 -24.00
C ARG A 94 -11.30 10.68 -23.31
N GLU A 95 -11.13 10.63 -22.00
CA GLU A 95 -11.49 9.47 -21.17
C GLU A 95 -12.98 9.45 -20.79
N GLY A 96 -13.77 10.43 -21.23
CA GLY A 96 -15.18 10.58 -20.87
C GLY A 96 -15.41 10.90 -19.39
N LYS A 97 -14.39 11.40 -18.70
CA LYS A 97 -14.46 11.77 -17.27
C LYS A 97 -15.06 13.17 -17.11
N PRO A 98 -15.85 13.41 -16.04
CA PRO A 98 -16.37 14.74 -15.75
C PRO A 98 -15.20 15.71 -15.48
N VAL A 99 -15.29 16.90 -16.07
CA VAL A 99 -14.38 18.02 -15.79
C VAL A 99 -15.14 19.02 -14.92
N GLU A 100 -14.54 19.43 -13.80
CA GLU A 100 -15.16 20.43 -12.94
C GLU A 100 -15.34 21.76 -13.72
N PRO A 101 -16.53 22.38 -13.68
CA PRO A 101 -16.76 23.65 -14.34
C PRO A 101 -15.85 24.74 -13.76
N PHE A 102 -15.63 25.82 -14.50
CA PHE A 102 -14.88 26.97 -14.00
C PHE A 102 -15.68 27.71 -12.91
N ASP A 103 -15.09 27.86 -11.72
CA ASP A 103 -15.79 28.35 -10.51
C ASP A 103 -16.08 29.86 -10.51
N ASP A 104 -15.36 30.65 -11.33
CA ASP A 104 -15.49 32.12 -11.42
C ASP A 104 -16.29 32.56 -12.66
N ASP A 105 -16.56 33.87 -12.77
CA ASP A 105 -17.23 34.46 -13.94
C ASP A 105 -16.42 34.25 -15.24
N ILE A 106 -16.93 33.37 -16.11
CA ILE A 106 -16.35 33.03 -17.42
C ILE A 106 -16.21 34.25 -18.35
N ASN A 107 -16.98 35.32 -18.11
CA ASN A 107 -16.92 36.55 -18.91
C ASN A 107 -15.57 37.27 -18.78
N GLY A 108 -14.87 37.12 -17.65
CA GLY A 108 -13.53 37.68 -17.46
C GLY A 108 -12.52 37.08 -18.46
N PRO A 109 -12.25 35.77 -18.40
CA PRO A 109 -11.41 35.07 -19.37
C PRO A 109 -11.86 35.24 -20.83
N LEU A 110 -13.17 35.23 -21.11
CA LEU A 110 -13.69 35.47 -22.45
C LEU A 110 -13.33 36.87 -22.97
N ARG A 111 -13.50 37.92 -22.16
CA ARG A 111 -13.19 39.30 -22.55
C ARG A 111 -11.70 39.46 -22.87
N GLN A 112 -10.83 38.85 -22.06
CA GLN A 112 -9.38 38.89 -22.29
C GLN A 112 -8.99 38.13 -23.56
N ALA A 113 -9.53 36.92 -23.78
CA ALA A 113 -9.24 36.14 -24.97
C ALA A 113 -9.71 36.84 -26.25
N TRP A 114 -10.89 37.49 -26.23
CA TRP A 114 -11.37 38.31 -27.35
C TRP A 114 -10.48 39.54 -27.59
N GLY A 115 -10.07 40.27 -26.55
CA GLY A 115 -9.22 41.45 -26.71
C GLY A 115 -7.85 41.12 -27.31
N ILE A 116 -7.26 39.98 -26.92
CA ILE A 116 -6.01 39.51 -27.52
C ILE A 116 -6.24 39.06 -28.98
N ALA A 117 -7.35 38.38 -29.27
CA ALA A 117 -7.68 37.97 -30.63
C ALA A 117 -7.90 39.17 -31.57
N GLU A 118 -8.54 40.23 -31.09
CA GLU A 118 -8.74 41.50 -31.81
C GLU A 118 -7.41 42.10 -32.27
N TRP A 119 -6.48 42.24 -31.33
CA TRP A 119 -5.16 42.79 -31.60
C TRP A 119 -4.33 41.89 -32.54
N LEU A 120 -4.48 40.56 -32.43
CA LEU A 120 -3.74 39.62 -33.27
C LEU A 120 -4.18 39.63 -34.73
N VAL A 121 -5.44 39.97 -35.04
CA VAL A 121 -5.93 40.07 -36.42
C VAL A 121 -5.62 41.42 -37.09
N ASP A 122 -5.09 42.39 -36.34
CA ASP A 122 -4.70 43.68 -36.89
C ASP A 122 -3.60 43.53 -37.98
N PRO A 123 -3.60 44.39 -39.03
CA PRO A 123 -2.63 44.31 -40.10
C PRO A 123 -1.16 44.31 -39.65
N GLY A 124 -0.85 44.96 -38.52
CA GLY A 124 0.50 45.10 -37.96
C GLY A 124 1.04 43.87 -37.22
N SER A 125 0.21 42.86 -36.93
CA SER A 125 0.57 41.69 -36.12
C SER A 125 1.29 40.57 -36.90
N GLY A 126 1.57 40.79 -38.20
CA GLY A 126 2.23 39.82 -39.07
C GLY A 126 1.39 38.57 -39.36
N GLU A 127 1.90 37.67 -40.20
CA GLU A 127 1.17 36.46 -40.62
C GLU A 127 0.94 35.48 -39.47
N GLY A 128 1.94 35.31 -38.58
CA GLY A 128 1.83 34.42 -37.42
C GLY A 128 0.81 34.91 -36.39
N GLY A 129 0.77 36.22 -36.13
CA GLY A 129 -0.23 36.84 -35.26
C GLY A 129 -1.64 36.67 -35.81
N LYS A 130 -1.84 36.99 -37.11
CA LYS A 130 -3.14 36.83 -37.77
C LYS A 130 -3.64 35.39 -37.75
N LEU A 131 -2.76 34.42 -38.00
CA LEU A 131 -3.11 32.99 -37.94
C LEU A 131 -3.62 32.60 -36.54
N LEU A 132 -2.89 32.96 -35.48
CA LEU A 132 -3.30 32.70 -34.10
C LEU A 132 -4.61 33.42 -33.75
N GLY A 133 -4.75 34.69 -34.16
CA GLY A 133 -5.97 35.48 -33.97
C GLY A 133 -7.18 34.79 -34.58
N HIS A 134 -7.10 34.39 -35.86
CA HIS A 134 -8.19 33.67 -36.52
C HIS A 134 -8.50 32.31 -35.87
N GLN A 135 -7.50 31.56 -35.39
CA GLN A 135 -7.71 30.30 -34.67
C GLN A 135 -8.44 30.52 -33.33
N ILE A 136 -8.12 31.59 -32.59
CA ILE A 136 -8.85 31.93 -31.36
C ILE A 136 -10.29 32.32 -31.70
N ILE A 137 -10.50 33.12 -32.75
CA ILE A 137 -11.84 33.53 -33.21
C ILE A 137 -12.68 32.33 -33.65
N ASP A 138 -12.11 31.35 -34.35
CA ASP A 138 -12.81 30.14 -34.79
C ASP A 138 -13.50 29.42 -33.62
N ALA A 139 -12.78 29.27 -32.51
CA ALA A 139 -13.31 28.63 -31.31
C ALA A 139 -14.24 29.55 -30.51
N LEU A 140 -13.83 30.80 -30.25
CA LEU A 140 -14.61 31.72 -29.42
C LEU A 140 -15.93 32.16 -30.06
N ALA A 141 -16.01 32.22 -31.39
CA ALA A 141 -17.26 32.53 -32.09
C ALA A 141 -18.34 31.47 -31.88
N VAL A 142 -17.94 30.22 -31.60
CA VAL A 142 -18.87 29.13 -31.22
C VAL A 142 -19.26 29.25 -29.75
N VAL A 143 -18.31 29.60 -28.88
CA VAL A 143 -18.54 29.77 -27.43
C VAL A 143 -19.41 31.00 -27.11
N ASN A 144 -19.14 32.12 -27.76
CA ASN A 144 -19.82 33.39 -27.55
C ASN A 144 -20.07 34.10 -28.90
N PRO A 145 -21.14 33.73 -29.62
CA PRO A 145 -21.43 34.27 -30.95
C PRO A 145 -21.82 35.76 -30.95
N ARG A 146 -22.12 36.33 -29.78
CA ARG A 146 -22.61 37.72 -29.64
C ARG A 146 -21.50 38.78 -29.74
N ASN A 147 -20.23 38.39 -29.69
CA ASN A 147 -19.11 39.33 -29.84
C ASN A 147 -19.02 39.85 -31.30
N PRO A 148 -18.81 41.15 -31.56
CA PRO A 148 -18.65 41.68 -32.92
C PRO A 148 -17.59 40.96 -33.78
N LEU A 149 -16.50 40.49 -33.16
CA LEU A 149 -15.40 39.76 -33.82
C LEU A 149 -15.81 38.36 -34.28
N SER A 150 -16.93 37.80 -33.82
CA SER A 150 -17.43 36.52 -34.33
C SER A 150 -17.72 36.57 -35.83
N LYS A 151 -17.98 37.76 -36.38
CA LYS A 151 -18.17 38.01 -37.82
C LYS A 151 -16.89 37.85 -38.65
N LEU A 152 -15.72 37.88 -38.01
CA LEU A 152 -14.43 37.62 -38.65
C LEU A 152 -14.11 36.13 -38.75
N ARG A 153 -14.96 35.26 -38.20
CA ARG A 153 -14.85 33.82 -38.41
C ARG A 153 -15.02 33.54 -39.90
N ASP A 154 -14.04 32.83 -40.45
CA ASP A 154 -14.01 32.39 -41.84
C ASP A 154 -14.16 30.86 -41.86
N PRO A 155 -15.38 30.32 -42.06
CA PRO A 155 -15.62 28.88 -42.04
C PRO A 155 -14.93 28.13 -43.19
N GLU A 156 -14.66 28.80 -44.32
CA GLU A 156 -14.02 28.19 -45.49
C GLU A 156 -12.53 27.91 -45.23
N GLY A 157 -11.83 28.88 -44.62
CA GLY A 157 -10.43 28.70 -44.21
C GLY A 157 -10.23 27.93 -42.90
N GLU A 158 -11.29 27.72 -42.10
CA GLU A 158 -11.20 27.00 -40.82
C GLU A 158 -10.70 25.56 -41.01
N ALA A 159 -11.15 24.87 -42.07
CA ALA A 159 -10.76 23.47 -42.30
C ALA A 159 -9.24 23.33 -42.51
N GLU A 160 -8.61 24.28 -43.19
CA GLU A 160 -7.16 24.28 -43.43
C GLU A 160 -6.40 24.73 -42.18
N ARG A 161 -6.89 25.74 -41.44
CA ARG A 161 -6.25 26.23 -40.19
C ARG A 161 -6.14 25.16 -39.09
N TRP A 162 -7.04 24.18 -39.09
CA TRP A 162 -7.12 23.12 -38.07
C TRP A 162 -6.73 21.74 -38.59
N LYS A 163 -6.29 21.65 -39.85
CA LYS A 163 -5.95 20.41 -40.53
C LYS A 163 -4.92 19.61 -39.74
N ASN A 164 -5.21 18.32 -39.55
CA ASN A 164 -4.39 17.38 -38.77
C ASN A 164 -4.21 17.77 -37.28
N VAL A 165 -4.83 18.85 -36.79
CA VAL A 165 -4.74 19.27 -35.38
C VAL A 165 -6.04 19.01 -34.64
N VAL A 166 -7.19 19.43 -35.19
CA VAL A 166 -8.52 19.17 -34.58
C VAL A 166 -9.41 18.51 -35.61
N SER A 167 -10.08 17.42 -35.24
CA SER A 167 -10.97 16.70 -36.14
C SER A 167 -12.14 17.58 -36.65
N PRO A 168 -12.69 17.30 -37.85
CA PRO A 168 -13.87 18.00 -38.37
C PRO A 168 -15.08 17.83 -37.45
N LEU A 169 -16.05 18.76 -37.52
CA LEU A 169 -17.27 18.74 -36.69
C LEU A 169 -18.04 17.41 -36.77
N ALA A 170 -18.02 16.74 -37.93
CA ALA A 170 -18.65 15.44 -38.12
C ALA A 170 -18.10 14.34 -37.19
N ALA A 171 -16.84 14.43 -36.74
CA ALA A 171 -16.24 13.46 -35.82
C ALA A 171 -16.82 13.52 -34.40
N TYR A 172 -17.52 14.61 -34.06
CA TYR A 172 -18.12 14.83 -32.75
C TYR A 172 -19.61 14.42 -32.70
N ARG A 173 -20.19 14.05 -33.85
CA ARG A 173 -21.56 13.53 -33.98
C ARG A 173 -21.50 12.02 -34.26
N GLN A 174 -22.03 11.17 -33.38
CA GLN A 174 -22.25 9.77 -33.77
C GLN A 174 -23.48 9.68 -34.67
N SER A 175 -23.29 9.38 -35.96
CA SER A 175 -24.42 8.96 -36.79
C SER A 175 -24.97 7.61 -36.30
N PRO A 176 -26.30 7.41 -36.20
CA PRO A 176 -26.86 6.10 -35.97
C PRO A 176 -26.50 5.21 -37.16
N LYS A 177 -25.76 4.15 -36.87
CA LYS A 177 -25.14 3.26 -37.86
C LYS A 177 -26.24 2.65 -38.77
N PRO A 178 -26.17 2.77 -40.12
CA PRO A 178 -27.09 2.07 -41.00
C PRO A 178 -26.90 0.55 -40.85
N ALA A 179 -28.01 -0.20 -40.88
CA ALA A 179 -27.98 -1.65 -40.85
C ALA A 179 -27.22 -2.20 -42.07
N LYS A 180 -25.91 -2.46 -41.88
CA LYS A 180 -25.09 -3.24 -42.81
C LYS A 180 -25.53 -4.70 -42.73
N ALA A 181 -25.74 -5.32 -43.89
CA ALA A 181 -25.72 -6.78 -44.03
C ALA A 181 -24.49 -7.35 -43.29
N PRO A 182 -24.58 -8.53 -42.66
CA PRO A 182 -23.63 -8.96 -41.64
C PRO A 182 -22.22 -9.01 -42.21
N GLU A 183 -21.41 -7.99 -41.94
CA GLU A 183 -19.96 -8.11 -42.00
C GLU A 183 -19.58 -9.13 -40.92
N PRO A 184 -18.77 -10.16 -41.26
CA PRO A 184 -18.35 -11.14 -40.28
C PRO A 184 -17.75 -10.42 -39.08
N PRO A 185 -18.03 -10.89 -37.86
CA PRO A 185 -17.63 -10.18 -36.63
C PRO A 185 -16.15 -9.81 -36.75
N ALA A 186 -15.85 -8.52 -36.55
CA ALA A 186 -14.48 -8.11 -36.33
C ALA A 186 -13.92 -9.06 -35.26
N PRO A 187 -12.78 -9.72 -35.50
CA PRO A 187 -12.25 -10.66 -34.54
C PRO A 187 -12.19 -9.95 -33.20
N GLU A 188 -12.81 -10.56 -32.19
CA GLU A 188 -12.69 -10.08 -30.81
C GLU A 188 -11.20 -9.75 -30.59
N PRO A 189 -10.85 -8.59 -30.00
CA PRO A 189 -9.47 -8.36 -29.60
C PRO A 189 -9.03 -9.64 -28.88
N PRO A 190 -7.91 -10.26 -29.27
CA PRO A 190 -7.58 -11.60 -28.82
C PRO A 190 -7.73 -11.62 -27.30
N PRO A 191 -8.48 -12.59 -26.75
CA PRO A 191 -8.80 -12.59 -25.33
C PRO A 191 -7.51 -12.42 -24.57
N VAL A 192 -7.43 -11.36 -23.74
CA VAL A 192 -6.25 -11.10 -22.92
C VAL A 192 -6.00 -12.37 -22.13
N GLU A 193 -4.89 -13.04 -22.41
CA GLU A 193 -4.55 -14.31 -21.77
C GLU A 193 -4.25 -14.02 -20.30
N ARG A 194 -5.23 -14.30 -19.44
CA ARG A 194 -5.10 -14.18 -17.99
C ARG A 194 -4.59 -15.50 -17.44
N PRO A 195 -3.70 -15.48 -16.43
CA PRO A 195 -3.22 -16.72 -15.86
C PRO A 195 -4.41 -17.49 -15.25
N PRO A 196 -4.47 -18.82 -15.43
CA PRO A 196 -5.52 -19.62 -14.81
C PRO A 196 -5.33 -19.67 -13.29
N ILE A 197 -6.44 -19.81 -12.56
CA ILE A 197 -6.41 -20.24 -11.16
C ILE A 197 -6.33 -21.76 -11.15
N LEU A 198 -5.16 -22.29 -10.80
CA LEU A 198 -4.87 -23.72 -10.82
C LEU A 198 -5.25 -24.42 -9.50
N LEU A 199 -5.21 -23.70 -8.36
CA LEU A 199 -5.79 -24.17 -7.10
C LEU A 199 -6.82 -23.16 -6.59
N ARG A 200 -8.03 -23.64 -6.29
CA ARG A 200 -9.06 -22.83 -5.61
C ARG A 200 -8.91 -22.82 -4.10
N GLU A 201 -8.14 -23.76 -3.54
CA GLU A 201 -7.86 -23.85 -2.12
C GLU A 201 -6.36 -24.03 -1.86
N ALA A 202 -5.83 -23.33 -0.86
CA ALA A 202 -4.45 -23.48 -0.40
C ALA A 202 -4.39 -23.22 1.11
N SER A 203 -3.37 -23.75 1.79
CA SER A 203 -3.19 -23.48 3.21
C SER A 203 -1.73 -23.26 3.59
N THR A 204 -1.49 -22.41 4.58
CA THR A 204 -0.16 -22.17 5.15
C THR A 204 -0.30 -21.88 6.65
N GLN A 205 0.81 -21.75 7.35
CA GLN A 205 0.83 -21.42 8.78
C GLN A 205 1.76 -20.26 9.06
N THR A 206 1.33 -19.38 9.97
CA THR A 206 2.13 -18.21 10.36
C THR A 206 1.78 -17.74 11.79
N PRO A 207 2.74 -17.26 12.59
CA PRO A 207 2.45 -16.65 13.88
C PRO A 207 1.72 -15.31 13.71
N LEU A 208 0.58 -15.16 14.36
CA LEU A 208 -0.24 -13.94 14.34
C LEU A 208 -0.86 -13.67 15.72
N PHE A 209 -1.01 -12.38 16.06
CA PHE A 209 -1.95 -11.95 17.08
C PHE A 209 -3.37 -12.06 16.53
N LEU A 210 -4.26 -12.73 17.26
CA LEU A 210 -5.67 -12.86 16.91
C LEU A 210 -6.55 -12.40 18.08
N TYR A 211 -7.75 -11.96 17.77
CA TYR A 211 -8.81 -11.70 18.74
C TYR A 211 -9.74 -12.91 18.79
N ASP A 212 -9.97 -13.44 19.99
CA ASP A 212 -11.02 -14.42 20.22
C ASP A 212 -12.41 -13.76 20.18
N GLN A 213 -13.45 -14.56 20.44
CA GLN A 213 -14.85 -14.09 20.46
C GLN A 213 -15.11 -13.02 21.53
N ASP A 214 -14.30 -13.01 22.60
CA ASP A 214 -14.36 -12.02 23.69
C ASP A 214 -13.47 -10.79 23.41
N LEU A 215 -12.96 -10.65 22.18
CA LEU A 215 -12.00 -9.62 21.77
C LEU A 215 -10.70 -9.62 22.58
N ARG A 216 -10.34 -10.75 23.19
CA ARG A 216 -9.06 -10.91 23.89
C ARG A 216 -8.00 -11.26 22.88
N ARG A 217 -6.95 -10.44 22.88
CA ARG A 217 -5.80 -10.63 22.00
C ARG A 217 -4.88 -11.71 22.54
N HIS A 218 -4.54 -12.69 21.71
CA HIS A 218 -3.52 -13.68 22.02
C HIS A 218 -2.67 -14.00 20.78
N LEU A 219 -1.45 -14.51 21.00
CA LEU A 219 -0.50 -14.85 19.95
C LEU A 219 -0.41 -16.36 19.79
N ARG A 220 -0.60 -16.87 18.57
CA ARG A 220 -0.45 -18.29 18.24
C ARG A 220 0.05 -18.50 16.82
N ILE A 221 0.46 -19.73 16.51
CA ILE A 221 0.69 -20.18 15.14
C ILE A 221 -0.70 -20.40 14.53
N ALA A 222 -1.09 -19.55 13.60
CA ALA A 222 -2.40 -19.55 12.97
C ALA A 222 -2.33 -20.32 11.63
N PRO A 223 -3.22 -21.31 11.41
CA PRO A 223 -3.45 -21.83 10.08
C PRO A 223 -4.21 -20.77 9.28
N LEU A 224 -3.76 -20.53 8.06
CA LEU A 224 -4.42 -19.70 7.07
C LEU A 224 -4.95 -20.59 5.97
N GLN A 225 -6.21 -20.43 5.61
CA GLN A 225 -6.85 -21.16 4.52
C GLN A 225 -7.33 -20.17 3.47
N LEU A 226 -6.79 -20.27 2.27
CA LEU A 226 -7.25 -19.53 1.11
C LEU A 226 -8.36 -20.33 0.42
N ARG A 227 -9.44 -19.63 0.07
CA ARG A 227 -10.48 -20.08 -0.87
C ARG A 227 -10.73 -19.01 -1.91
N ILE A 228 -10.72 -19.39 -3.18
CA ILE A 228 -11.00 -18.46 -4.28
C ILE A 228 -12.44 -18.61 -4.75
N GLU A 229 -13.17 -17.51 -4.65
CA GLU A 229 -14.57 -17.39 -5.04
C GLU A 229 -14.74 -16.42 -6.20
N GLU A 230 -15.75 -16.68 -7.03
CA GLU A 230 -16.13 -15.81 -8.14
C GLU A 230 -16.98 -14.64 -7.66
N LEU A 231 -16.60 -13.44 -8.08
CA LEU A 231 -17.33 -12.21 -7.82
C LEU A 231 -18.20 -11.84 -9.01
N ALA A 232 -19.37 -11.24 -8.75
CA ALA A 232 -20.21 -10.68 -9.81
C ALA A 232 -19.62 -9.40 -10.44
N GLN A 233 -18.66 -8.75 -9.78
CA GLN A 233 -18.05 -7.49 -10.20
C GLN A 233 -16.67 -7.71 -10.86
N PRO A 234 -16.30 -6.91 -11.88
CA PRO A 234 -15.07 -7.10 -12.67
C PRO A 234 -13.79 -6.61 -11.96
N ASP A 235 -13.62 -6.94 -10.69
CA ASP A 235 -12.45 -6.57 -9.91
C ASP A 235 -11.28 -7.53 -10.16
N LEU A 236 -10.05 -6.98 -10.15
CA LEU A 236 -8.82 -7.77 -10.21
C LEU A 236 -8.65 -8.61 -8.94
N LEU A 237 -8.10 -9.81 -9.13
CA LEU A 237 -7.78 -10.74 -8.05
C LEU A 237 -7.07 -10.02 -6.89
N THR A 238 -7.68 -10.12 -5.72
CA THR A 238 -7.19 -9.58 -4.45
C THR A 238 -7.53 -10.55 -3.34
N PHE A 239 -7.14 -10.26 -2.10
CA PHE A 239 -7.53 -11.05 -0.94
C PHE A 239 -8.40 -10.27 0.04
N ALA A 240 -9.28 -10.98 0.74
CA ALA A 240 -9.99 -10.51 1.92
C ALA A 240 -9.77 -11.48 3.09
N LEU A 241 -9.82 -10.98 4.31
CA LEU A 241 -9.66 -11.82 5.50
C LEU A 241 -11.02 -12.31 5.98
N GLN A 242 -11.08 -13.54 6.46
CA GLN A 242 -12.25 -14.08 7.15
C GLN A 242 -11.87 -14.47 8.59
N PRO A 243 -12.56 -13.96 9.62
CA PRO A 243 -13.60 -12.92 9.60
C PRO A 243 -13.11 -11.56 9.07
N ASP A 244 -14.03 -10.77 8.50
CA ASP A 244 -13.72 -9.50 7.84
C ASP A 244 -13.06 -8.48 8.77
N VAL A 245 -11.95 -7.91 8.28
CA VAL A 245 -11.20 -6.83 8.94
C VAL A 245 -10.78 -5.80 7.90
N THR A 246 -11.11 -4.55 8.15
CA THR A 246 -10.62 -3.41 7.38
C THR A 246 -9.74 -2.53 8.26
N SER A 247 -8.56 -2.18 7.75
CA SER A 247 -7.67 -1.18 8.34
C SER A 247 -6.71 -0.67 7.26
N PRO A 248 -6.11 0.52 7.43
CA PRO A 248 -5.11 1.03 6.51
C PRO A 248 -3.94 0.06 6.29
N ASP A 249 -3.55 -0.71 7.32
CA ASP A 249 -2.50 -1.72 7.21
C ASP A 249 -2.92 -2.91 6.35
N ILE A 250 -4.18 -3.36 6.44
CA ILE A 250 -4.68 -4.44 5.57
C ILE A 250 -4.81 -3.94 4.12
N ASP A 251 -5.26 -2.71 3.93
CA ASP A 251 -5.37 -2.11 2.59
C ASP A 251 -3.97 -1.95 1.96
N ALA A 252 -2.98 -1.51 2.74
CA ALA A 252 -1.59 -1.47 2.31
C ALA A 252 -1.04 -2.87 1.98
N ALA A 253 -1.30 -3.86 2.83
CA ALA A 253 -0.91 -5.25 2.58
C ALA A 253 -1.51 -5.80 1.27
N ARG A 254 -2.81 -5.53 1.00
CA ARG A 254 -3.45 -5.88 -0.28
C ARG A 254 -2.78 -5.18 -1.46
N GLY A 255 -2.47 -3.89 -1.31
CA GLY A 255 -1.77 -3.12 -2.33
C GLY A 255 -0.41 -3.70 -2.69
N GLU A 256 0.41 -4.05 -1.70
CA GLU A 256 1.73 -4.65 -1.94
C GLU A 256 1.65 -6.06 -2.54
N VAL A 257 0.69 -6.89 -2.09
CA VAL A 257 0.44 -8.21 -2.70
C VAL A 257 0.02 -8.05 -4.16
N ARG A 258 -0.92 -7.13 -4.47
CA ARG A 258 -1.37 -6.88 -5.84
C ARG A 258 -0.21 -6.46 -6.74
N LYS A 259 0.60 -5.48 -6.31
CA LYS A 259 1.78 -5.02 -7.08
C LYS A 259 2.75 -6.17 -7.38
N LEU A 260 2.99 -7.05 -6.40
CA LEU A 260 3.84 -8.23 -6.59
C LEU A 260 3.23 -9.18 -7.62
N LEU A 261 1.93 -9.45 -7.54
CA LEU A 261 1.24 -10.33 -8.47
C LEU A 261 1.24 -9.76 -9.90
N GLU A 262 0.95 -8.47 -10.06
CA GLU A 262 0.96 -7.78 -11.37
C GLU A 262 2.35 -7.78 -12.03
N LYS A 263 3.42 -7.76 -11.22
CA LYS A 263 4.80 -7.88 -11.73
C LYS A 263 5.06 -9.23 -12.39
N ASN A 264 4.48 -10.31 -11.85
CA ASN A 264 4.67 -11.66 -12.36
C ASN A 264 3.60 -12.06 -13.38
N TRP A 265 2.40 -11.48 -13.25
CA TRP A 265 1.23 -11.72 -14.09
C TRP A 265 0.53 -10.38 -14.41
N PRO A 266 0.93 -9.69 -15.49
CA PRO A 266 0.41 -8.36 -15.84
C PRO A 266 -1.11 -8.31 -16.06
N HIS A 267 -1.72 -9.45 -16.37
CA HIS A 267 -3.15 -9.57 -16.64
C HIS A 267 -3.81 -10.49 -15.61
N LEU A 268 -3.83 -10.08 -14.34
CA LEU A 268 -4.42 -10.88 -13.27
C LEU A 268 -5.85 -11.36 -13.57
N PRO A 269 -6.28 -12.49 -12.98
CA PRO A 269 -7.67 -12.92 -13.07
C PRO A 269 -8.60 -11.80 -12.60
N VAL A 270 -9.74 -11.65 -13.26
CA VAL A 270 -10.81 -10.72 -12.87
C VAL A 270 -11.97 -11.51 -12.29
N GLN A 271 -12.87 -10.84 -11.56
CA GLN A 271 -14.07 -11.45 -10.97
C GLN A 271 -13.72 -12.56 -9.97
N GLN A 272 -12.61 -12.43 -9.26
CA GLN A 272 -12.13 -13.45 -8.33
C GLN A 272 -11.64 -12.77 -7.04
N ILE A 273 -11.96 -13.37 -5.89
CA ILE A 273 -11.43 -12.94 -4.59
C ILE A 273 -10.88 -14.14 -3.82
N ALA A 274 -9.70 -13.96 -3.23
CA ALA A 274 -9.10 -14.92 -2.33
C ALA A 274 -9.52 -14.61 -0.88
N HIS A 275 -10.45 -15.39 -0.35
CA HIS A 275 -10.79 -15.35 1.07
C HIS A 275 -9.75 -16.11 1.89
N ILE A 276 -9.04 -15.42 2.77
CA ILE A 276 -8.04 -16.00 3.66
C ILE A 276 -8.64 -16.09 5.07
N ALA A 277 -9.06 -17.29 5.45
CA ALA A 277 -9.62 -17.58 6.76
C ALA A 277 -8.53 -17.80 7.81
N THR A 278 -8.73 -17.17 8.98
CA THR A 278 -7.91 -17.38 10.20
C THR A 278 -8.56 -18.34 11.20
N GLY A 279 -9.64 -19.01 10.77
CA GLY A 279 -10.53 -19.83 11.61
C GLY A 279 -11.72 -19.01 12.11
N THR A 280 -12.09 -19.20 13.38
CA THR A 280 -13.17 -18.44 14.05
C THR A 280 -12.71 -17.14 14.69
N GLU A 281 -11.40 -16.90 14.71
CA GLU A 281 -10.78 -15.77 15.38
C GLU A 281 -10.49 -14.65 14.38
N ARG A 282 -10.46 -13.41 14.86
CA ARG A 282 -10.28 -12.24 13.98
C ARG A 282 -8.83 -11.77 13.96
N TYR A 283 -8.33 -11.34 12.80
CA TYR A 283 -7.00 -10.74 12.68
C TYR A 283 -6.84 -9.52 13.59
N ALA A 284 -5.77 -9.48 14.39
CA ALA A 284 -5.52 -8.34 15.27
C ALA A 284 -4.71 -7.23 14.58
N THR A 285 -5.14 -5.99 14.77
CA THR A 285 -4.46 -4.79 14.22
C THR A 285 -2.99 -4.66 14.61
N LYS A 286 -2.56 -5.28 15.73
CA LYS A 286 -1.15 -5.34 16.15
C LYS A 286 -0.23 -6.00 15.12
N ASN A 287 -0.77 -6.91 14.30
CA ASN A 287 0.01 -7.56 13.24
C ASN A 287 0.38 -6.60 12.10
N GLU A 288 -0.28 -5.45 11.98
CA GLU A 288 -0.07 -4.50 10.88
C GLU A 288 -0.15 -5.23 9.53
N GLN A 289 0.88 -5.11 8.69
CA GLN A 289 0.93 -5.69 7.35
C GLN A 289 1.46 -7.13 7.31
N ALA A 290 1.66 -7.80 8.45
CA ALA A 290 2.28 -9.12 8.53
C ALA A 290 1.55 -10.22 7.74
N ILE A 291 0.29 -10.01 7.35
CA ILE A 291 -0.47 -10.93 6.49
C ILE A 291 -0.03 -10.91 5.02
N SER A 292 0.64 -9.85 4.56
CA SER A 292 1.03 -9.64 3.16
C SER A 292 1.89 -10.77 2.59
N GLY A 293 2.90 -11.23 3.33
CA GLY A 293 3.75 -12.34 2.91
C GLY A 293 2.95 -13.65 2.76
N PRO A 294 2.29 -14.16 3.82
CA PRO A 294 1.48 -15.37 3.74
C PRO A 294 0.37 -15.29 2.68
N ALA A 295 -0.28 -14.13 2.52
CA ALA A 295 -1.28 -13.93 1.47
C ALA A 295 -0.66 -14.06 0.07
N ALA A 296 0.49 -13.43 -0.19
CA ALA A 296 1.20 -13.58 -1.46
C ALA A 296 1.61 -15.03 -1.71
N LEU A 297 2.12 -15.75 -0.71
CA LEU A 297 2.49 -17.16 -0.84
C LEU A 297 1.28 -18.03 -1.24
N LEU A 298 0.13 -17.83 -0.58
CA LEU A 298 -1.11 -18.55 -0.88
C LEU A 298 -1.62 -18.23 -2.29
N MET A 299 -1.58 -16.95 -2.71
CA MET A 299 -2.03 -16.54 -4.04
C MET A 299 -1.09 -17.03 -5.14
N HIS A 300 0.23 -17.01 -4.93
CA HIS A 300 1.19 -17.60 -5.85
C HIS A 300 0.99 -19.12 -5.96
N SER A 301 0.71 -19.82 -4.86
CA SER A 301 0.34 -21.25 -4.88
C SER A 301 -0.90 -21.48 -5.75
N ALA A 302 -1.94 -20.65 -5.60
CA ALA A 302 -3.16 -20.73 -6.40
C ALA A 302 -2.93 -20.53 -7.90
N LEU A 303 -2.11 -19.56 -8.29
CA LEU A 303 -1.83 -19.25 -9.70
C LEU A 303 -0.85 -20.26 -10.34
N THR A 304 0.02 -20.90 -9.56
CA THR A 304 1.03 -21.83 -10.08
C THR A 304 0.66 -23.30 -9.96
N GLY A 305 -0.43 -23.64 -9.26
CA GLY A 305 -0.84 -25.04 -9.09
C GLY A 305 -0.07 -25.79 -8.01
N ARG A 306 0.88 -25.12 -7.33
CA ARG A 306 1.80 -25.75 -6.40
C ARG A 306 1.19 -25.86 -5.01
N LYS A 307 0.87 -27.08 -4.57
CA LYS A 307 0.34 -27.34 -3.24
C LYS A 307 1.40 -27.07 -2.17
N LEU A 308 0.99 -26.38 -1.12
CA LEU A 308 1.85 -26.05 0.01
C LEU A 308 1.84 -27.15 1.07
N ARG A 309 2.99 -27.40 1.65
CA ARG A 309 3.20 -28.36 2.73
C ARG A 309 2.60 -27.87 4.05
N PRO A 310 1.91 -28.74 4.81
CA PRO A 310 1.31 -28.36 6.08
C PRO A 310 2.32 -28.23 7.24
N ASP A 311 3.53 -28.77 7.09
CA ASP A 311 4.60 -28.75 8.11
C ASP A 311 5.56 -27.54 7.99
N VAL A 312 5.27 -26.64 7.04
CA VAL A 312 6.06 -25.44 6.78
C VAL A 312 5.38 -24.22 7.37
N ILE A 313 6.10 -23.50 8.24
CA ILE A 313 5.69 -22.19 8.76
C ILE A 313 6.41 -21.11 7.99
N PHE A 314 5.67 -20.10 7.54
CA PHE A 314 6.22 -18.94 6.88
C PHE A 314 6.05 -17.68 7.73
N VAL A 315 7.15 -16.97 7.97
CA VAL A 315 7.16 -15.69 8.67
C VAL A 315 7.80 -14.66 7.77
N GLY A 316 7.00 -13.80 7.15
CA GLY A 316 7.48 -12.76 6.24
C GLY A 316 6.41 -11.73 5.96
N GLU A 317 6.84 -10.52 5.67
CA GLU A 317 6.03 -9.39 5.25
C GLU A 317 6.57 -8.90 3.91
N LEU A 318 5.73 -8.32 3.05
CA LEU A 318 6.19 -7.68 1.82
C LEU A 318 6.62 -6.24 2.12
N ALA A 319 7.87 -5.92 1.79
CA ALA A 319 8.34 -4.54 1.77
C ALA A 319 7.84 -3.81 0.51
N PRO A 320 7.77 -2.46 0.53
CA PRO A 320 7.56 -1.66 -0.68
C PRO A 320 8.57 -2.08 -1.77
N GLY A 321 8.07 -2.61 -2.89
CA GLY A 321 8.88 -3.16 -3.99
C GLY A 321 8.88 -4.69 -4.10
N GLY A 322 8.14 -5.39 -3.25
CA GLY A 322 7.84 -6.83 -3.39
C GLY A 322 8.88 -7.79 -2.82
N ASN A 323 9.92 -7.28 -2.14
CA ASN A 323 10.90 -8.11 -1.44
C ASN A 323 10.37 -8.58 -0.08
N LEU A 324 10.86 -9.73 0.39
CA LEU A 324 10.52 -10.24 1.71
C LEU A 324 11.31 -9.54 2.82
N THR A 325 10.60 -9.15 3.86
CA THR A 325 11.15 -8.49 5.04
C THR A 325 10.51 -9.04 6.32
N ARG A 326 11.19 -8.94 7.45
CA ARG A 326 10.62 -9.41 8.73
C ARG A 326 9.37 -8.61 9.10
N PRO A 327 8.33 -9.25 9.65
CA PRO A 327 7.22 -8.53 10.24
C PRO A 327 7.67 -7.64 11.40
N ARG A 328 6.97 -6.54 11.67
CA ARG A 328 7.31 -5.65 12.79
C ARG A 328 7.31 -6.36 14.15
N GLN A 329 6.35 -7.26 14.36
CA GLN A 329 6.21 -8.07 15.59
C GLN A 329 7.09 -9.33 15.63
N SER A 330 8.10 -9.40 14.76
CA SER A 330 9.02 -10.55 14.59
C SER A 330 9.59 -11.09 15.91
N TRP A 331 9.98 -10.21 16.84
CA TRP A 331 10.45 -10.64 18.15
C TRP A 331 9.39 -11.40 18.98
N ASP A 332 8.14 -10.91 19.00
CA ASP A 332 7.05 -11.59 19.70
C ASP A 332 6.75 -12.95 19.02
N TYR A 333 6.79 -13.00 17.69
CA TYR A 333 6.62 -14.24 16.93
C TYR A 333 7.72 -15.25 17.25
N LEU A 334 8.97 -14.81 17.33
CA LEU A 334 10.09 -15.66 17.68
C LEU A 334 9.96 -16.19 19.12
N ARG A 335 9.50 -15.37 20.08
CA ARG A 335 9.22 -15.83 21.45
C ARG A 335 8.19 -16.96 21.49
N LEU A 336 7.15 -16.88 20.65
CA LEU A 336 6.16 -17.96 20.51
C LEU A 336 6.83 -19.22 19.93
N LEU A 337 7.56 -19.10 18.83
CA LEU A 337 8.23 -20.21 18.14
C LEU A 337 9.30 -20.89 19.00
N ARG A 338 9.87 -20.19 19.98
CA ARG A 338 10.80 -20.80 20.94
C ARG A 338 10.14 -21.87 21.80
N VAL A 339 8.88 -21.69 22.17
CA VAL A 339 8.18 -22.57 23.13
C VAL A 339 7.10 -23.45 22.49
N LYS A 340 6.69 -23.15 21.26
CA LYS A 340 5.65 -23.89 20.54
C LYS A 340 6.07 -24.21 19.12
N GLY A 341 5.71 -25.42 18.67
CA GLY A 341 5.91 -25.90 17.31
C GLY A 341 7.28 -26.56 17.07
N LYS A 342 7.38 -27.23 15.93
CA LYS A 342 8.59 -27.80 15.34
C LYS A 342 8.33 -28.01 13.85
N GLY A 343 9.37 -28.12 13.03
CA GLY A 343 9.22 -28.34 11.59
C GLY A 343 10.14 -27.44 10.78
N ARG A 344 9.71 -27.07 9.58
CA ARG A 344 10.45 -26.15 8.71
C ARG A 344 9.93 -24.73 8.89
N LEU A 345 10.84 -23.78 9.00
CA LEU A 345 10.56 -22.37 9.22
C LEU A 345 11.23 -21.54 8.12
N LEU A 346 10.41 -20.88 7.30
CA LEU A 346 10.86 -19.98 6.25
C LEU A 346 10.81 -18.53 6.74
N VAL A 347 11.93 -17.82 6.62
CA VAL A 347 12.09 -16.45 7.14
C VAL A 347 12.92 -15.57 6.21
N PRO A 348 12.70 -14.25 6.19
CA PRO A 348 13.47 -13.32 5.37
C PRO A 348 14.91 -13.12 5.90
N PRO A 349 15.84 -12.62 5.06
CA PRO A 349 17.24 -12.47 5.44
C PRO A 349 17.48 -11.52 6.62
N ASP A 350 16.64 -10.51 6.77
CA ASP A 350 16.71 -9.52 7.87
C ASP A 350 16.17 -10.05 9.21
N PHE A 351 15.64 -11.28 9.25
CA PHE A 351 15.27 -12.00 10.47
C PHE A 351 16.50 -12.63 11.16
N GLN A 352 17.62 -12.77 10.45
CA GLN A 352 18.83 -13.44 10.93
C GLN A 352 19.38 -12.91 12.27
N PRO A 353 19.43 -11.59 12.55
CA PRO A 353 19.93 -11.10 13.84
C PRO A 353 19.15 -11.67 15.03
N GLU A 354 17.82 -11.76 14.93
CA GLU A 354 16.96 -12.28 15.99
C GLU A 354 17.13 -13.79 16.17
N LEU A 355 17.29 -14.53 15.07
CA LEU A 355 17.58 -15.96 15.13
C LEU A 355 18.95 -16.21 15.75
N ARG A 356 19.98 -15.47 15.35
CA ARG A 356 21.32 -15.57 15.95
C ARG A 356 21.28 -15.35 17.47
N ALA A 357 20.40 -14.45 17.94
CA ALA A 357 20.21 -14.20 19.36
C ALA A 357 19.72 -15.44 20.14
N MET A 358 19.14 -16.46 19.50
CA MET A 358 18.74 -17.71 20.18
C MET A 358 19.94 -18.39 20.86
N ILE A 359 21.12 -18.33 20.24
CA ILE A 359 22.36 -18.85 20.84
C ILE A 359 22.75 -18.04 22.08
N ALA A 360 22.75 -16.70 21.97
CA ALA A 360 23.07 -15.81 23.09
C ALA A 360 22.10 -15.97 24.27
N LEU A 361 20.83 -16.20 23.96
CA LEU A 361 19.76 -16.46 24.93
C LEU A 361 19.75 -17.89 25.48
N SER A 362 20.80 -18.67 25.18
CA SER A 362 20.99 -20.06 25.66
C SER A 362 19.89 -21.02 25.21
N ASP A 363 19.33 -20.83 24.01
CA ASP A 363 18.35 -21.71 23.37
C ASP A 363 18.83 -22.19 21.98
N PRO A 364 20.03 -22.79 21.86
CA PRO A 364 20.52 -23.33 20.58
C PRO A 364 19.67 -24.51 20.08
N ALA A 365 18.95 -25.19 20.98
CA ALA A 365 18.00 -26.25 20.66
C ALA A 365 16.87 -25.77 19.74
N PHE A 366 16.60 -24.46 19.66
CA PHE A 366 15.72 -23.87 18.67
C PHE A 366 16.01 -24.38 17.25
N PHE A 367 17.30 -24.48 16.87
CA PHE A 367 17.69 -24.90 15.53
C PHE A 367 17.53 -26.40 15.29
N LEU A 368 17.50 -27.24 16.33
CA LEU A 368 17.12 -28.65 16.17
C LEU A 368 15.60 -28.82 16.13
N ARG A 369 14.83 -27.96 16.82
CA ARG A 369 13.37 -27.96 16.73
C ARG A 369 12.88 -27.44 15.38
N TRP A 370 13.57 -26.46 14.82
CA TRP A 370 13.22 -25.78 13.58
C TRP A 370 14.31 -25.91 12.51
N GLU A 371 13.98 -26.47 11.36
CA GLU A 371 14.78 -26.32 10.15
C GLU A 371 14.50 -24.93 9.56
N VAL A 372 15.38 -23.97 9.88
CA VAL A 372 15.24 -22.57 9.47
C VAL A 372 15.94 -22.37 8.13
N LEU A 373 15.18 -21.93 7.13
CA LEU A 373 15.67 -21.59 5.79
C LEU A 373 15.44 -20.10 5.51
N ILE A 374 16.46 -19.43 5.00
CA ILE A 374 16.37 -18.01 4.61
C ILE A 374 15.80 -17.89 3.20
N VAL A 375 14.75 -17.08 3.04
CA VAL A 375 14.06 -16.85 1.76
C VAL A 375 14.01 -15.37 1.41
N SER A 376 14.55 -14.98 0.25
CA SER A 376 14.64 -13.57 -0.17
C SER A 376 13.45 -13.09 -0.99
N SER A 377 12.68 -14.00 -1.59
CA SER A 377 11.51 -13.68 -2.42
C SER A 377 10.38 -14.68 -2.21
N ILE A 378 9.16 -14.29 -2.62
CA ILE A 378 8.00 -15.19 -2.60
C ILE A 378 8.20 -16.40 -3.51
N ASP A 379 8.88 -16.27 -4.65
CA ASP A 379 9.11 -17.41 -5.53
C ASP A 379 10.01 -18.47 -4.89
N VAL A 380 11.07 -18.03 -4.18
CA VAL A 380 11.92 -18.93 -3.40
C VAL A 380 11.12 -19.54 -2.25
N ALA A 381 10.32 -18.74 -1.54
CA ALA A 381 9.46 -19.25 -0.46
C ALA A 381 8.44 -20.28 -0.97
N LEU A 382 7.81 -20.04 -2.13
CA LEU A 382 6.89 -20.97 -2.78
C LEU A 382 7.60 -22.27 -3.12
N SER A 383 8.79 -22.21 -3.75
CA SER A 383 9.57 -23.42 -4.04
C SER A 383 9.80 -24.26 -2.78
N LEU A 384 10.31 -23.65 -1.71
CA LEU A 384 10.64 -24.36 -0.47
C LEU A 384 9.42 -24.79 0.37
N ALA A 385 8.26 -24.16 0.15
CA ALA A 385 7.02 -24.47 0.84
C ALA A 385 6.14 -25.46 0.06
N SER A 386 6.44 -25.76 -1.20
CA SER A 386 5.64 -26.66 -2.03
C SER A 386 5.97 -28.14 -1.75
N GLU A 387 5.01 -29.04 -1.97
CA GLU A 387 5.20 -30.50 -1.82
C GLU A 387 6.32 -31.03 -2.74
N ASP A 388 6.40 -30.54 -3.98
CA ASP A 388 7.37 -30.97 -5.00
C ASP A 388 8.47 -29.92 -5.31
N GLY A 389 8.61 -28.89 -4.47
CA GLY A 389 9.37 -27.69 -4.84
C GLY A 389 10.79 -27.57 -4.31
N ASP A 390 11.29 -28.54 -3.53
CA ASP A 390 12.65 -28.49 -2.99
C ASP A 390 13.69 -28.51 -4.15
N PRO A 391 14.60 -27.52 -4.26
CA PRO A 391 15.64 -27.52 -5.28
C PRO A 391 16.48 -28.80 -5.26
N GLU A 392 16.99 -29.22 -6.42
CA GLU A 392 17.92 -30.35 -6.51
C GLU A 392 19.09 -30.16 -5.52
N GLY A 393 19.30 -31.16 -4.65
CA GLY A 393 20.27 -31.10 -3.57
C GLY A 393 19.72 -30.67 -2.20
N LEU A 394 18.67 -29.83 -2.14
CA LEU A 394 18.05 -29.46 -0.85
C LEU A 394 17.37 -30.66 -0.19
N ALA A 395 16.64 -31.48 -0.96
CA ALA A 395 15.98 -32.66 -0.42
C ALA A 395 16.99 -33.59 0.27
N ALA A 396 18.15 -33.83 -0.35
CA ALA A 396 19.23 -34.62 0.24
C ALA A 396 19.80 -33.97 1.51
N THR A 397 20.04 -32.65 1.51
CA THR A 397 20.51 -31.94 2.71
C THR A 397 19.48 -31.89 3.84
N SER A 398 18.19 -31.79 3.50
CA SER A 398 17.09 -31.82 4.48
C SER A 398 16.98 -33.19 5.13
N LEU A 399 17.17 -34.27 4.36
CA LEU A 399 17.22 -35.63 4.91
C LEU A 399 18.40 -35.82 5.87
N LEU A 400 19.61 -35.36 5.47
CA LEU A 400 20.78 -35.36 6.34
C LEU A 400 20.54 -34.53 7.62
N TYR A 401 19.84 -33.41 7.49
CA TYR A 401 19.47 -32.56 8.61
C TYR A 401 18.47 -33.24 9.54
N GLU A 402 17.47 -33.94 9.01
CA GLU A 402 16.47 -34.67 9.78
C GLU A 402 17.08 -35.83 10.58
N GLU A 403 18.05 -36.55 10.01
CA GLU A 403 18.84 -37.53 10.78
C GLU A 403 19.56 -36.88 11.96
N LEU A 404 20.17 -35.71 11.75
CA LEU A 404 20.86 -34.96 12.78
C LEU A 404 19.90 -34.48 13.87
N ARG A 405 18.69 -34.06 13.51
CA ARG A 405 17.63 -33.71 14.47
C ARG A 405 17.28 -34.90 15.35
N LYS A 406 17.03 -36.07 14.77
CA LYS A 406 16.73 -37.32 15.51
C LYS A 406 17.84 -37.71 16.48
N VAL A 407 19.11 -37.62 16.05
CA VAL A 407 20.25 -37.87 16.93
C VAL A 407 20.34 -36.84 18.07
N GLY A 408 19.94 -35.60 17.79
CA GLY A 408 19.94 -34.49 18.74
C GLY A 408 18.81 -34.52 19.78
N GLU A 409 17.74 -35.29 19.59
CA GLU A 409 16.60 -35.34 20.52
C GLU A 409 17.00 -35.83 21.94
N SER A 410 18.02 -36.67 22.02
CA SER A 410 18.48 -37.31 23.27
C SER A 410 19.80 -36.76 23.80
N LYS A 411 20.35 -35.70 23.19
CA LYS A 411 21.69 -35.19 23.49
C LYS A 411 21.69 -33.70 23.83
N ASP A 412 22.68 -33.29 24.62
CA ASP A 412 22.96 -31.86 24.79
C ASP A 412 23.41 -31.26 23.46
N VAL A 413 22.78 -30.14 23.08
CA VAL A 413 23.03 -29.48 21.80
C VAL A 413 24.45 -28.94 21.72
N GLY A 414 25.01 -28.46 22.84
CA GLY A 414 26.40 -28.01 22.90
C GLY A 414 27.37 -29.14 22.59
N GLN A 415 27.22 -30.29 23.24
CA GLN A 415 28.02 -31.49 22.99
C GLN A 415 27.87 -32.01 21.55
N LEU A 416 26.66 -31.96 21.00
CA LEU A 416 26.39 -32.36 19.62
C LEU A 416 27.15 -31.47 18.63
N CYS A 417 27.13 -30.14 18.83
CA CYS A 417 27.72 -29.17 17.91
C CYS A 417 29.26 -29.16 17.89
N VAL A 418 29.92 -29.70 18.93
CA VAL A 418 31.39 -29.84 18.96
C VAL A 418 31.88 -31.18 18.38
N ASN A 419 30.98 -32.14 18.13
CA ASN A 419 31.35 -33.44 17.57
C ASN A 419 31.86 -33.30 16.11
N ALA A 420 33.04 -33.85 15.82
CA ALA A 420 33.68 -33.70 14.50
C ALA A 420 32.83 -34.21 13.33
N LYS A 421 32.18 -35.38 13.46
CA LYS A 421 31.33 -35.97 12.42
C LYS A 421 30.06 -35.15 12.19
N VAL A 422 29.48 -34.63 13.27
CA VAL A 422 28.32 -33.72 13.18
C VAL A 422 28.72 -32.44 12.43
N ARG A 423 29.86 -31.85 12.77
CA ARG A 423 30.36 -30.63 12.12
C ARG A 423 30.67 -30.86 10.64
N GLU A 424 31.24 -32.00 10.27
CA GLU A 424 31.47 -32.39 8.88
C GLU A 424 30.15 -32.42 8.08
N ARG A 425 29.13 -33.11 8.60
CA ARG A 425 27.78 -33.13 7.98
C ARG A 425 27.16 -31.74 7.89
N LEU A 426 27.27 -30.93 8.94
CA LEU A 426 26.74 -29.56 8.91
C LEU A 426 27.46 -28.68 7.88
N ASN A 427 28.78 -28.83 7.72
CA ASN A 427 29.55 -28.12 6.68
C ASN A 427 29.12 -28.58 5.28
N GLU A 428 28.90 -29.89 5.08
CA GLU A 428 28.37 -30.41 3.82
C GLU A 428 27.01 -29.77 3.49
N ILE A 429 26.09 -29.73 4.45
CA ILE A 429 24.78 -29.08 4.29
C ILE A 429 24.95 -27.60 3.93
N VAL A 430 25.76 -26.84 4.66
CA VAL A 430 25.96 -25.41 4.39
C VAL A 430 26.62 -25.17 3.03
N SER A 431 27.50 -26.06 2.57
CA SER A 431 28.15 -25.94 1.25
C SER A 431 27.16 -26.14 0.10
N LYS A 432 26.20 -27.07 0.25
CA LYS A 432 25.19 -27.39 -0.77
C LYS A 432 23.95 -26.47 -0.69
N ALA A 433 23.59 -26.04 0.52
CA ALA A 433 22.45 -25.17 0.78
C ALA A 433 22.85 -23.97 1.67
N PRO A 434 23.47 -22.91 1.11
CA PRO A 434 23.94 -21.75 1.88
C PRO A 434 22.84 -20.97 2.63
N PHE A 435 21.58 -21.12 2.19
CA PHE A 435 20.40 -20.55 2.83
C PHE A 435 19.88 -21.38 4.02
N HIS A 436 20.46 -22.56 4.29
CA HIS A 436 20.11 -23.41 5.43
C HIS A 436 20.68 -22.82 6.74
N TYR A 437 19.89 -21.96 7.38
CA TYR A 437 20.32 -21.17 8.52
C TYR A 437 20.59 -22.01 9.77
N SER A 438 19.75 -23.02 10.05
CA SER A 438 19.94 -23.84 11.24
C SER A 438 21.28 -24.58 11.25
N ALA A 439 21.70 -25.16 10.12
CA ALA A 439 23.00 -25.82 10.02
C ALA A 439 24.16 -24.85 10.29
N ARG A 440 24.08 -23.63 9.73
CA ARG A 440 25.03 -22.55 10.00
C ARG A 440 25.07 -22.15 11.48
N MET A 441 23.92 -22.06 12.14
CA MET A 441 23.85 -21.69 13.56
C MET A 441 24.37 -22.78 14.49
N LEU A 442 24.13 -24.06 14.17
CA LEU A 442 24.70 -25.18 14.92
C LEU A 442 26.23 -25.23 14.79
N LEU A 443 26.79 -24.92 13.62
CA LEU A 443 28.25 -24.76 13.45
C LEU A 443 28.81 -23.64 14.33
N ILE A 444 28.13 -22.49 14.39
CA ILE A 444 28.48 -21.36 15.25
C ILE A 444 28.38 -21.72 16.73
N GLN A 445 27.35 -22.48 17.13
CA GLN A 445 27.18 -22.93 18.50
C GLN A 445 28.36 -23.79 18.99
N GLY A 446 28.90 -24.64 18.10
CA GLY A 446 30.06 -25.48 18.38
C GLY A 446 31.42 -24.77 18.28
N ASP A 447 31.46 -23.51 17.86
CA ASP A 447 32.68 -22.72 17.71
C ASP A 447 32.79 -21.68 18.83
N ALA A 448 33.66 -21.93 19.81
CA ALA A 448 33.84 -21.06 20.97
C ALA A 448 34.23 -19.61 20.62
N ALA A 449 34.92 -19.39 19.49
CA ALA A 449 35.35 -18.05 19.07
C ALA A 449 34.21 -17.27 18.40
N ARG A 450 33.28 -17.97 17.74
CA ARG A 450 32.17 -17.36 16.97
C ARG A 450 30.84 -17.34 17.73
N ARG A 451 30.69 -18.19 18.75
CA ARG A 451 29.46 -18.34 19.54
C ARG A 451 29.10 -17.02 20.23
N PRO A 452 27.94 -16.41 19.90
CA PRO A 452 27.51 -15.18 20.54
C PRO A 452 27.10 -15.44 22.00
N THR A 453 27.59 -14.61 22.92
CA THR A 453 27.21 -14.62 24.35
C THR A 453 26.31 -13.45 24.72
N ARG A 454 26.17 -12.47 23.81
CA ARG A 454 25.35 -11.27 23.94
C ARG A 454 24.52 -11.08 22.69
N VAL A 455 23.36 -10.43 22.85
CA VAL A 455 22.54 -10.01 21.72
C VAL A 455 23.07 -8.71 21.12
N ASP A 456 22.90 -8.54 19.81
CA ASP A 456 23.24 -7.30 19.12
C ASP A 456 22.30 -6.16 19.55
N ARG A 457 22.77 -4.91 19.46
CA ARG A 457 22.02 -3.70 19.88
C ARG A 457 20.63 -3.61 19.22
N GLU A 458 20.56 -3.96 17.94
CA GLU A 458 19.31 -4.02 17.18
C GLU A 458 18.28 -5.00 17.77
N VAL A 459 18.75 -6.18 18.20
CA VAL A 459 17.88 -7.17 18.85
C VAL A 459 17.54 -6.74 20.28
N ALA A 460 18.50 -6.16 21.01
CA ALA A 460 18.25 -5.57 22.33
C ALA A 460 17.14 -4.51 22.28
N ALA A 461 17.16 -3.65 21.26
CA ALA A 461 16.13 -2.64 21.04
C ALA A 461 14.74 -3.26 20.87
N ARG A 462 14.61 -4.35 20.11
CA ARG A 462 13.32 -5.05 19.91
C ARG A 462 12.84 -5.78 21.15
N ILE A 463 13.76 -6.43 21.87
CA ILE A 463 13.47 -7.06 23.16
C ILE A 463 12.90 -6.03 24.13
N LEU A 464 13.59 -4.90 24.30
CA LEU A 464 13.19 -3.85 25.21
C LEU A 464 11.89 -3.18 24.76
N ARG A 465 11.71 -2.97 23.44
CA ARG A 465 10.46 -2.45 22.89
C ARG A 465 9.26 -3.32 23.24
N SER A 466 9.39 -4.65 23.08
CA SER A 466 8.36 -5.61 23.46
C SER A 466 8.10 -5.60 24.96
N ALA A 467 9.16 -5.52 25.78
CA ALA A 467 9.04 -5.47 27.25
C ALA A 467 8.27 -4.25 27.76
N ILE A 468 8.40 -3.09 27.13
CA ILE A 468 7.69 -1.86 27.53
C ILE A 468 6.34 -1.65 26.83
N GLU A 469 5.95 -2.52 25.89
CA GLU A 469 4.68 -2.42 25.16
C GLU A 469 3.44 -2.29 26.06
N PRO A 470 3.34 -2.97 27.23
CA PRO A 470 2.22 -2.78 28.15
C PRO A 470 2.03 -1.33 28.63
N LEU A 471 3.09 -0.51 28.59
CA LEU A 471 3.08 0.89 28.99
C LEU A 471 2.66 1.84 27.86
N SER A 472 2.55 1.38 26.61
CA SER A 472 2.16 2.19 25.45
C SER A 472 0.75 2.78 25.59
N GLY A 473 -0.21 1.99 26.08
CA GLY A 473 -1.55 2.48 26.37
C GLY A 473 -1.58 3.45 27.56
N ILE A 474 -0.69 3.26 28.54
CA ILE A 474 -0.60 4.12 29.72
C ILE A 474 -0.05 5.50 29.34
N SER A 475 1.01 5.55 28.54
CA SER A 475 1.64 6.81 28.13
C SER A 475 0.75 7.66 27.21
N ARG A 476 -0.26 7.07 26.56
CA ARG A 476 -1.21 7.79 25.70
C ARG A 476 -2.51 8.19 26.40
N SER A 477 -2.83 7.57 27.53
CA SER A 477 -4.07 7.89 28.27
C SER A 477 -3.93 9.16 29.10
N PRO A 478 -4.97 10.00 29.19
CA PRO A 478 -5.03 11.09 30.16
C PRO A 478 -4.85 10.59 31.58
N LEU A 479 -4.21 11.39 32.44
CA LEU A 479 -3.96 11.02 33.84
C LEU A 479 -5.24 10.62 34.57
N SER A 480 -6.38 11.25 34.28
CA SER A 480 -7.69 10.94 34.87
C SER A 480 -8.16 9.50 34.63
N GLN A 481 -7.80 8.89 33.48
CA GLN A 481 -8.22 7.54 33.09
C GLN A 481 -7.30 6.43 33.63
N LEU A 482 -6.16 6.79 34.22
CA LEU A 482 -5.19 5.83 34.74
C LEU A 482 -5.57 5.39 36.15
N THR A 483 -5.52 4.10 36.45
CA THR A 483 -5.71 3.59 37.83
C THR A 483 -4.37 3.24 38.46
N SER A 484 -4.27 3.37 39.80
CA SER A 484 -3.06 3.00 40.54
C SER A 484 -2.66 1.55 40.30
N LYS A 485 -3.65 0.64 40.36
CA LYS A 485 -3.46 -0.79 40.09
C LYS A 485 -2.87 -1.04 38.70
N ARG A 486 -3.45 -0.45 37.64
CA ARG A 486 -2.97 -0.63 36.26
C ARG A 486 -1.53 -0.13 36.09
N LEU A 487 -1.22 1.03 36.66
CA LEU A 487 0.12 1.62 36.60
C LEU A 487 1.19 0.75 37.27
N ILE A 488 0.92 0.31 38.50
CA ILE A 488 1.85 -0.52 39.27
C ILE A 488 2.02 -1.89 38.59
N THR A 489 0.93 -2.59 38.29
CA THR A 489 0.99 -3.94 37.70
C THR A 489 1.67 -3.93 36.33
N SER A 490 1.38 -2.95 35.46
CA SER A 490 2.06 -2.87 34.16
C SER A 490 3.54 -2.47 34.30
N GLY A 491 3.87 -1.60 35.25
CA GLY A 491 5.24 -1.21 35.55
C GLY A 491 6.08 -2.40 36.03
N GLU A 492 5.59 -3.11 37.05
CA GLU A 492 6.24 -4.30 37.61
C GLU A 492 6.41 -5.41 36.57
N ALA A 493 5.36 -5.70 35.77
CA ALA A 493 5.44 -6.71 34.72
C ALA A 493 6.46 -6.35 33.63
N SER A 494 6.48 -5.09 33.21
CA SER A 494 7.46 -4.60 32.22
C SER A 494 8.89 -4.63 32.80
N GLY A 495 9.05 -4.24 34.06
CA GLY A 495 10.33 -4.26 34.78
C GLY A 495 10.89 -5.68 34.91
N ALA A 496 10.07 -6.63 35.32
CA ALA A 496 10.46 -8.04 35.42
C ALA A 496 10.94 -8.60 34.06
N GLU A 497 10.27 -8.22 32.97
CA GLU A 497 10.66 -8.66 31.63
C GLU A 497 11.97 -8.01 31.15
N ILE A 498 12.22 -6.74 31.47
CA ILE A 498 13.51 -6.08 31.21
C ILE A 498 14.64 -6.81 31.94
N GLU A 499 14.48 -7.10 33.23
CA GLU A 499 15.51 -7.78 34.02
C GLU A 499 15.82 -9.19 33.52
N ARG A 500 14.78 -9.91 33.06
CA ARG A 500 14.93 -11.24 32.46
C ARG A 500 15.93 -11.25 31.30
N PHE A 501 15.93 -10.19 30.49
CA PHE A 501 16.78 -10.07 29.30
C PHE A 501 18.04 -9.23 29.49
N ALA A 502 18.10 -8.37 30.50
CA ALA A 502 19.22 -7.47 30.76
C ALA A 502 20.58 -8.19 30.79
N LYS A 503 20.62 -9.41 31.35
CA LYS A 503 21.84 -10.23 31.43
C LYS A 503 22.39 -10.68 30.07
N PHE A 504 21.60 -10.64 29.01
CA PHE A 504 22.03 -11.02 27.65
C PHE A 504 22.38 -9.80 26.78
N ILE A 505 22.06 -8.59 27.23
CA ILE A 505 22.42 -7.35 26.55
C ILE A 505 23.87 -7.00 26.90
N SER A 506 24.60 -6.45 25.95
CA SER A 506 26.00 -6.06 26.17
C SER A 506 26.07 -4.84 27.11
N PRO A 507 27.06 -4.75 28.01
CA PRO A 507 27.26 -3.56 28.85
C PRO A 507 27.37 -2.25 28.05
N LYS A 508 27.93 -2.31 26.84
CA LYS A 508 28.03 -1.14 25.93
C LYS A 508 26.67 -0.59 25.49
N ASP A 509 25.63 -1.43 25.54
CA ASP A 509 24.24 -1.10 25.21
C ASP A 509 23.38 -0.91 26.47
N GLY A 510 24.03 -0.73 27.63
CA GLY A 510 23.39 -0.54 28.93
C GLY A 510 22.55 0.74 29.02
N ASP A 511 22.77 1.69 28.11
CA ASP A 511 21.96 2.89 27.97
C ASP A 511 20.49 2.54 27.65
N LEU A 512 20.26 1.58 26.76
CA LEU A 512 18.89 1.14 26.41
C LEU A 512 18.18 0.49 27.61
N VAL A 513 18.90 -0.34 28.37
CA VAL A 513 18.36 -1.01 29.55
C VAL A 513 18.04 0.00 30.65
N LYS A 514 18.94 0.96 30.88
CA LYS A 514 18.74 2.02 31.88
C LYS A 514 17.50 2.84 31.57
N GLU A 515 17.34 3.30 30.33
CA GLU A 515 16.17 4.10 29.93
C GLU A 515 14.86 3.31 30.03
N ALA A 516 14.86 2.03 29.66
CA ALA A 516 13.69 1.16 29.83
C ALA A 516 13.30 1.03 31.31
N ARG A 517 14.27 0.84 32.22
CA ARG A 517 14.03 0.79 33.68
C ARG A 517 13.48 2.10 34.23
N GLU A 518 13.97 3.24 33.76
CA GLU A 518 13.46 4.55 34.19
C GLU A 518 11.98 4.71 33.83
N ILE A 519 11.57 4.23 32.66
CA ILE A 519 10.17 4.26 32.21
C ILE A 519 9.28 3.41 33.12
N THR A 520 9.68 2.17 33.44
CA THR A 520 8.89 1.29 34.32
C THR A 520 8.80 1.86 35.73
N GLN A 521 9.90 2.39 36.26
CA GLN A 521 9.94 3.05 37.57
C GLN A 521 9.03 4.28 37.63
N LEU A 522 8.94 5.07 36.54
CA LEU A 522 8.03 6.20 36.45
C LEU A 522 6.57 5.77 36.46
N ALA A 523 6.22 4.70 35.73
CA ALA A 523 4.86 4.14 35.77
C ALA A 523 4.48 3.69 37.18
N GLU A 524 5.36 2.96 37.87
CA GLU A 524 5.14 2.53 39.26
C GLU A 524 5.04 3.72 40.22
N THR A 525 5.91 4.72 40.09
CA THR A 525 5.91 5.93 40.93
C THR A 525 4.63 6.72 40.74
N LEU A 526 4.16 6.87 39.50
CA LEU A 526 2.88 7.47 39.18
C LEU A 526 1.72 6.69 39.80
N GLY A 527 1.77 5.35 39.74
CA GLY A 527 0.77 4.48 40.35
C GLY A 527 0.70 4.60 41.88
N ARG A 528 1.87 4.64 42.54
CA ARG A 528 1.96 4.90 43.99
C ARG A 528 1.44 6.30 44.33
N GLY A 529 1.77 7.31 43.53
CA GLY A 529 1.24 8.66 43.72
C GLY A 529 -0.27 8.78 43.55
N LYS A 530 -0.91 7.95 42.71
CA LYS A 530 -2.39 7.87 42.66
C LYS A 530 -3.01 7.20 43.88
N ARG A 531 -2.27 6.34 44.58
CA ARG A 531 -2.77 5.59 45.75
C ARG A 531 -2.52 6.33 47.05
N ASP A 532 -1.32 6.89 47.18
CA ASP A 532 -0.74 7.37 48.44
C ASP A 532 -0.50 8.91 48.42
N GLY A 533 -0.98 9.61 47.39
CA GLY A 533 -0.72 11.04 47.20
C GLY A 533 -1.63 11.95 48.02
N ASP A 534 -1.12 13.14 48.37
CA ASP A 534 -1.87 14.16 49.10
C ASP A 534 -2.54 15.14 48.13
N LEU A 535 -3.83 15.42 48.31
CA LEU A 535 -4.53 16.44 47.53
C LEU A 535 -4.26 17.84 48.13
N ARG A 536 -3.75 18.76 47.30
CA ARG A 536 -3.50 20.17 47.66
C ARG A 536 -3.96 21.05 46.52
N GLU A 537 -4.88 21.99 46.80
CA GLU A 537 -5.38 22.94 45.79
C GLU A 537 -5.92 22.25 44.52
N GLY A 538 -6.58 21.10 44.68
CA GLY A 538 -7.11 20.31 43.57
C GLY A 538 -6.08 19.49 42.79
N ILE A 539 -4.81 19.51 43.19
CA ILE A 539 -3.71 18.77 42.56
C ILE A 539 -3.20 17.68 43.51
N LEU A 540 -3.06 16.46 43.01
CA LEU A 540 -2.43 15.36 43.74
C LEU A 540 -0.90 15.51 43.76
N TYR A 541 -0.28 15.39 44.92
CA TYR A 541 1.17 15.43 45.10
C TYR A 541 1.69 14.09 45.62
N TYR A 542 2.84 13.65 45.11
CA TYR A 542 3.57 12.51 45.63
C TYR A 542 5.04 12.88 45.83
N ARG A 543 5.55 12.73 47.05
CA ARG A 543 6.91 13.15 47.44
C ARG A 543 7.21 14.61 47.09
N LYS A 544 6.26 15.51 47.38
CA LYS A 544 6.33 16.96 47.11
C LYS A 544 6.35 17.35 45.62
N VAL A 545 6.12 16.41 44.70
CA VAL A 545 6.04 16.68 43.25
C VAL A 545 4.59 16.48 42.77
N PRO A 546 4.04 17.40 41.96
CA PRO A 546 2.72 17.22 41.36
C PRO A 546 2.63 15.95 40.51
N LEU A 547 1.54 15.20 40.66
CA LEU A 547 1.29 13.99 39.89
C LEU A 547 1.26 14.22 38.35
N PRO A 548 0.74 15.36 37.85
CA PRO A 548 0.87 15.71 36.44
C PRO A 548 2.32 15.76 35.93
N SER A 549 3.30 16.15 36.77
CA SER A 549 4.72 16.20 36.39
C SER A 549 5.31 14.79 36.19
N TYR A 550 4.94 13.82 37.03
CA TYR A 550 5.32 12.42 36.81
C TYR A 550 4.69 11.85 35.53
N HIS A 551 3.42 12.19 35.28
CA HIS A 551 2.72 11.77 34.06
C HIS A 551 3.39 12.32 32.81
N GLN A 552 3.64 13.63 32.76
CA GLN A 552 4.36 14.26 31.64
C GLN A 552 5.75 13.65 31.44
N SER A 553 6.50 13.42 32.53
CA SER A 553 7.83 12.78 32.47
C SER A 553 7.76 11.37 31.87
N LEU A 554 6.76 10.58 32.25
CA LEU A 554 6.52 9.25 31.67
C LEU A 554 6.24 9.36 30.16
N GLN A 555 5.35 10.27 29.75
CA GLN A 555 5.00 10.46 28.34
C GLN A 555 6.23 10.87 27.51
N THR A 556 6.98 11.87 27.99
CA THR A 556 8.17 12.39 27.30
C THR A 556 9.27 11.33 27.19
N LYS A 557 9.61 10.64 28.29
CA LYS A 557 10.64 9.60 28.26
C LYS A 557 10.22 8.39 27.43
N PHE A 558 8.95 7.98 27.50
CA PHE A 558 8.45 6.89 26.67
C PHE A 558 8.55 7.22 25.18
N ALA A 559 8.10 8.41 24.76
CA ALA A 559 8.20 8.85 23.38
C ALA A 559 9.66 8.99 22.90
N ALA A 560 10.54 9.58 23.72
CA ALA A 560 11.96 9.70 23.41
C ALA A 560 12.64 8.32 23.25
N PHE A 561 12.30 7.38 24.12
CA PHE A 561 12.82 6.02 24.04
C PHE A 561 12.31 5.31 22.79
N LEU A 562 11.02 5.41 22.44
CA LEU A 562 10.53 4.87 21.17
C LEU A 562 11.30 5.45 19.97
N ARG A 563 11.57 6.76 19.96
CA ARG A 563 12.38 7.41 18.90
C ARG A 563 13.80 6.86 18.83
N LYS A 564 14.39 6.55 19.98
CA LYS A 564 15.70 5.91 20.05
C LYS A 564 15.70 4.47 19.51
N LEU A 565 14.59 3.75 19.67
CA LEU A 565 14.44 2.36 19.20
C LEU A 565 14.00 2.27 17.72
N SER A 566 13.36 3.29 17.17
CA SER A 566 12.74 3.27 15.84
C SER A 566 13.65 2.80 14.68
N PRO A 567 14.97 3.12 14.65
CA PRO A 567 15.84 2.63 13.58
C PRO A 567 15.93 1.10 13.54
N PHE A 568 15.70 0.43 14.67
CA PHE A 568 15.80 -1.02 14.81
C PHE A 568 14.44 -1.71 14.75
N THR A 569 13.37 -1.03 15.13
CA THR A 569 12.02 -1.61 15.27
C THR A 569 11.11 -1.32 14.08
N ARG A 570 11.48 -0.38 13.19
CA ARG A 570 10.65 0.12 12.07
C ARG A 570 9.34 0.79 12.52
N GLU A 571 9.33 1.35 13.72
CA GLU A 571 8.17 2.13 14.17
C GLU A 571 8.15 3.50 13.50
N THR A 572 7.07 3.81 12.79
CA THR A 572 6.76 5.17 12.38
C THR A 572 6.21 5.92 13.58
N ILE A 573 6.99 6.84 14.14
CA ILE A 573 6.56 7.62 15.30
C ILE A 573 5.87 8.87 14.78
N ARG A 574 4.55 8.94 14.94
CA ARG A 574 3.79 10.18 14.69
C ARG A 574 4.27 11.24 15.66
N ASP A 575 4.60 12.43 15.16
CA ASP A 575 4.95 13.55 16.02
C ASP A 575 3.74 13.97 16.86
N PRO A 576 3.93 14.29 18.16
CA PRO A 576 2.84 14.70 19.05
C PRO A 576 2.20 16.04 18.65
N ALA A 577 2.71 16.73 17.62
CA ALA A 577 2.18 17.98 17.09
C ALA A 577 1.04 17.79 16.07
N THR A 578 0.74 16.55 15.65
CA THR A 578 -0.40 16.29 14.77
C THR A 578 -1.65 16.01 15.62
N PRO A 579 -2.73 16.80 15.50
CA PRO A 579 -3.97 16.52 16.22
C PRO A 579 -4.46 15.11 15.91
N ALA A 580 -4.93 14.39 16.92
CA ALA A 580 -5.60 13.12 16.71
C ALA A 580 -6.82 13.35 15.81
N GLU A 581 -6.93 12.61 14.70
CA GLU A 581 -8.17 12.55 13.94
C GLU A 581 -9.31 12.17 14.89
N PRO A 582 -10.47 12.83 14.80
CA PRO A 582 -11.59 12.52 15.65
C PRO A 582 -11.98 11.06 15.42
N ALA A 583 -12.13 10.32 16.53
CA ALA A 583 -12.70 8.99 16.51
C ALA A 583 -14.03 9.07 15.77
N ASN A 584 -14.08 8.48 14.58
CA ASN A 584 -15.30 8.38 13.80
C ASN A 584 -16.24 7.44 14.58
N THR A 585 -17.05 8.01 15.45
CA THR A 585 -18.21 7.33 16.03
C THR A 585 -19.17 7.13 14.89
N GLY A 586 -19.03 5.99 14.21
CA GLY A 586 -19.97 5.54 13.20
C GLY A 586 -21.36 5.53 13.82
N LYS A 587 -22.17 6.50 13.42
CA LYS A 587 -23.62 6.37 13.49
C LYS A 587 -24.00 5.38 12.40
N THR A 588 -24.49 4.22 12.82
CA THR A 588 -25.25 3.32 11.96
C THR A 588 -26.53 4.04 11.50
N PRO A 589 -26.99 3.86 10.25
CA PRO A 589 -28.39 4.07 9.92
C PRO A 589 -29.30 3.09 10.68
#